data_AF-A0A9E5QX80-F1
#
_entry.id   AF-A0A9E5QX80-F1
#
_cell.length_a   1.000
_cell.length_b   1.000
_cell.length_c   1.000
_cell.angle_alpha   90.00
_cell.angle_beta   90.00
_cell.angle_gamma   90.00
#
_symmetry.space_group_name_H-M   'P 1'
#
loop_
_entity.id
_entity.type
_entity.pdbx_description
1 polymer ?
#
loop_
_entity_poly.entity_id
_entity_poly.type
_entity_poly.pdbx_seq_one_letter_code
_entity_poly.pdbx_strand_id
1 'polypeptide(L)'
;MAFNQDHFKNIVSRNGFVRKFYETLKTGTYEGIIDRIFVTGVTSMTLDSLTSGFNIGANLTLEAELGHMLGFTEEEVKEMIAILNPEAPIEELIRDMRYYYNGYHFAGNPAERVYNPDMVLYFLKHYQRHQNYPEQILDVNIASDYGKIRRLFKLRNPEQNNEILQKIVSLGAISGNITAQFSFEKEFEEDDFLSLLFYMGYLTIQGEVVGLKKFVVPNYVIRKLFIEYFAFLLREQEQIPYKASEVKEALIEMAMQGNPAPFFKSSAKSCAISPTGITATLTKNTSNS
;
A
#
# COMPACT_ATOMS: atom_id res chain seq x y z
N MET A 1 4.21 -5.79 -17.12
CA MET A 1 5.46 -5.08 -17.49
C MET A 1 6.17 -4.46 -16.29
N ALA A 2 5.47 -3.85 -15.31
CA ALA A 2 6.05 -3.23 -14.11
C ALA A 2 6.76 -4.16 -13.07
N PHE A 3 6.85 -5.48 -13.31
CA PHE A 3 7.36 -6.44 -12.31
C PHE A 3 8.33 -7.48 -12.86
N ASN A 4 8.79 -7.34 -14.11
CA ASN A 4 10.00 -8.04 -14.56
C ASN A 4 11.17 -7.16 -14.13
N GLN A 5 11.82 -7.50 -13.02
CA GLN A 5 12.86 -6.66 -12.41
C GLN A 5 14.01 -6.36 -13.38
N ASP A 6 14.42 -7.31 -14.21
CA ASP A 6 15.51 -7.09 -15.16
C ASP A 6 15.08 -6.15 -16.29
N HIS A 7 13.86 -6.32 -16.79
CA HIS A 7 13.31 -5.42 -17.80
C HIS A 7 13.06 -4.01 -17.25
N PHE A 8 12.55 -3.92 -16.02
CA PHE A 8 12.30 -2.66 -15.33
C PHE A 8 13.62 -1.95 -15.00
N LYS A 9 14.61 -2.66 -14.45
CA LYS A 9 15.98 -2.18 -14.26
C LYS A 9 16.57 -1.68 -15.57
N ASN A 10 16.40 -2.40 -16.68
CA ASN A 10 16.90 -1.94 -17.98
C ASN A 10 16.23 -0.62 -18.43
N ILE A 11 14.92 -0.46 -18.23
CA ILE A 11 14.18 0.76 -18.57
C ILE A 11 14.59 1.97 -17.72
N VAL A 12 14.92 1.76 -16.44
CA VAL A 12 15.25 2.80 -15.45
C VAL A 12 16.76 2.95 -15.18
N SER A 13 17.60 2.14 -15.81
CA SER A 13 19.07 2.20 -15.66
C SER A 13 19.66 3.45 -16.32
N ARG A 14 20.97 3.68 -16.14
CA ARG A 14 21.72 4.80 -16.73
C ARG A 14 21.56 4.95 -18.25
N ASN A 15 21.24 3.90 -18.99
CA ASN A 15 21.01 3.92 -20.45
C ASN A 15 19.54 3.71 -20.83
N GLY A 16 18.66 3.67 -19.85
CA GLY A 16 17.24 3.36 -20.01
C GLY A 16 16.43 4.51 -20.59
N PHE A 17 15.24 4.17 -21.09
CA PHE A 17 14.30 5.11 -21.71
C PHE A 17 13.90 6.26 -20.78
N VAL A 18 13.64 5.97 -19.50
CA VAL A 18 13.11 6.98 -18.56
C VAL A 18 14.12 8.12 -18.37
N ARG A 19 15.41 7.81 -18.31
CA ARG A 19 16.45 8.85 -18.23
C ARG A 19 16.46 9.73 -19.48
N LYS A 20 16.50 9.14 -20.67
CA LYS A 20 16.50 9.88 -21.94
C LYS A 20 15.27 10.79 -22.07
N PHE A 21 14.12 10.32 -21.60
CA PHE A 21 12.89 11.11 -21.55
C PHE A 21 13.08 12.39 -20.71
N TYR A 22 13.56 12.28 -19.47
CA TYR A 22 13.80 13.45 -18.63
C TYR A 22 14.95 14.35 -19.12
N GLU A 23 16.02 13.80 -19.69
CA GLU A 23 17.10 14.59 -20.32
C GLU A 23 16.58 15.42 -21.51
N THR A 24 15.66 14.87 -22.29
CA THR A 24 15.00 15.58 -23.40
C THR A 24 14.17 16.75 -22.88
N LEU A 25 13.38 16.52 -21.82
CA LEU A 25 12.59 17.59 -21.18
C LEU A 25 13.49 18.71 -20.62
N LYS A 26 14.61 18.35 -19.98
CA LYS A 26 15.60 19.33 -19.50
C LYS A 26 16.16 20.18 -20.64
N THR A 27 16.53 19.54 -21.74
CA THR A 27 17.08 20.21 -22.92
C THR A 27 16.07 21.19 -23.51
N GLY A 28 14.82 20.75 -23.71
CA GLY A 28 13.74 21.63 -24.17
C GLY A 28 13.46 22.81 -23.23
N THR A 29 13.69 22.64 -21.93
CA THR A 29 13.58 23.73 -20.95
C THR A 29 14.71 24.75 -21.09
N TYR A 30 15.95 24.30 -21.25
CA TYR A 30 17.09 25.20 -21.47
C TYR A 30 17.04 25.93 -22.81
N GLU A 31 16.54 25.27 -23.86
CA GLU A 31 16.36 25.86 -25.19
C GLU A 31 15.16 26.82 -25.26
N GLY A 32 14.38 26.94 -24.19
CA GLY A 32 13.20 27.81 -24.12
C GLY A 32 11.98 27.27 -24.90
N ILE A 33 12.02 26.01 -25.35
CA ILE A 33 10.90 25.33 -26.02
C ILE A 33 9.83 24.95 -24.98
N ILE A 34 10.27 24.58 -23.78
CA ILE A 34 9.41 24.20 -22.65
C ILE A 34 9.57 25.25 -21.56
N ASP A 35 8.52 26.01 -21.28
CA ASP A 35 8.56 27.05 -20.24
C ASP A 35 8.44 26.46 -18.82
N ARG A 36 7.57 25.45 -18.63
CA ARG A 36 7.31 24.83 -17.33
C ARG A 36 7.01 23.34 -17.47
N ILE A 37 7.39 22.57 -16.45
CA ILE A 37 7.14 21.13 -16.37
C ILE A 37 6.50 20.81 -15.02
N PHE A 38 5.41 20.07 -15.05
CA PHE A 38 4.79 19.47 -13.87
C PHE A 38 4.59 17.99 -14.13
N VAL A 39 5.12 17.13 -13.26
CA VAL A 39 5.07 15.67 -13.41
C VAL A 39 4.37 15.08 -12.19
N THR A 40 3.35 14.27 -12.44
CA THR A 40 2.65 13.50 -11.42
C THR A 40 2.87 12.00 -11.65
N GLY A 41 2.73 11.22 -10.59
CA GLY A 41 2.91 9.78 -10.64
C GLY A 41 2.66 9.15 -9.28
N VAL A 42 2.73 7.82 -9.23
CA VAL A 42 2.44 7.06 -8.02
C VAL A 42 3.66 6.97 -7.11
N THR A 43 4.85 6.69 -7.64
CA THR A 43 6.06 6.48 -6.83
C THR A 43 7.23 7.27 -7.41
N SER A 44 7.90 8.07 -6.57
CA SER A 44 9.09 8.84 -6.94
C SER A 44 10.32 7.95 -6.96
N MET A 45 10.67 7.46 -8.14
CA MET A 45 11.88 6.68 -8.32
C MET A 45 13.08 7.60 -8.54
N THR A 46 14.15 7.45 -7.75
CA THR A 46 15.45 7.93 -8.22
C THR A 46 15.90 6.99 -9.32
N LEU A 47 15.84 7.48 -10.55
CA LEU A 47 16.97 7.21 -11.41
C LEU A 47 18.14 7.91 -10.72
N ASP A 48 19.15 7.22 -10.21
CA ASP A 48 20.38 7.88 -9.73
C ASP A 48 21.07 8.71 -10.85
N SER A 49 20.52 8.68 -12.08
CA SER A 49 20.86 9.57 -13.18
C SER A 49 20.00 10.84 -13.31
N LEU A 50 18.88 11.01 -12.59
CA LEU A 50 18.13 12.28 -12.56
C LEU A 50 18.85 13.37 -11.75
N THR A 51 19.73 12.99 -10.82
CA THR A 51 20.57 13.94 -10.07
C THR A 51 21.59 14.67 -10.98
N SER A 52 21.87 14.17 -12.20
CA SER A 52 22.58 14.93 -13.25
C SER A 52 21.70 15.27 -14.47
N GLY A 53 20.81 14.36 -14.87
CA GLY A 53 19.98 14.46 -16.08
C GLY A 53 18.71 15.31 -15.94
N PHE A 54 18.22 15.60 -14.72
CA PHE A 54 17.03 16.45 -14.47
C PHE A 54 17.08 17.09 -13.07
N ASN A 55 18.20 17.72 -12.73
CA ASN A 55 18.40 18.43 -11.46
C ASN A 55 17.67 19.78 -11.35
N ILE A 56 16.67 20.02 -12.20
CA ILE A 56 15.87 21.25 -12.25
C ILE A 56 14.49 21.09 -11.60
N GLY A 57 14.12 19.88 -11.17
CA GLY A 57 12.84 19.59 -10.55
C GLY A 57 12.85 19.78 -9.03
N ALA A 58 11.73 20.28 -8.49
CA ALA A 58 11.42 20.24 -7.06
C ALA A 58 10.45 19.09 -6.78
N ASN A 59 10.65 18.36 -5.67
CA ASN A 59 9.69 17.35 -5.21
C ASN A 59 8.65 18.04 -4.34
N LEU A 60 7.38 18.03 -4.77
CA LEU A 60 6.29 18.70 -4.09
C LEU A 60 5.32 17.73 -3.37
N THR A 61 5.66 16.44 -3.28
CA THR A 61 4.74 15.40 -2.77
C THR A 61 4.30 15.65 -1.32
N LEU A 62 5.15 16.27 -0.51
CA LEU A 62 4.88 16.57 0.91
C LEU A 62 4.61 18.06 1.15
N GLU A 63 4.27 18.83 0.11
CA GLU A 63 3.86 20.22 0.27
C GLU A 63 2.41 20.28 0.74
N ALA A 64 2.19 20.94 1.88
CA ALA A 64 0.87 21.01 2.52
C ALA A 64 -0.19 21.62 1.59
N GLU A 65 0.19 22.64 0.82
CA GLU A 65 -0.69 23.37 -0.11
C GLU A 65 -1.25 22.48 -1.23
N LEU A 66 -0.57 21.38 -1.56
CA LEU A 66 -0.97 20.45 -2.62
C LEU A 66 -1.68 19.21 -2.08
N GLY A 67 -1.77 19.04 -0.75
CA GLY A 67 -2.35 17.84 -0.13
C GLY A 67 -3.78 17.56 -0.58
N HIS A 68 -4.59 18.62 -0.72
CA HIS A 68 -5.98 18.52 -1.19
C HIS A 68 -6.11 18.16 -2.66
N MET A 69 -5.10 18.42 -3.50
CA MET A 69 -5.15 18.08 -4.93
C MET A 69 -5.13 16.57 -5.19
N LEU A 70 -4.78 15.76 -4.18
CA LEU A 70 -4.65 14.32 -4.30
C LEU A 70 -5.95 13.56 -3.99
N GLY A 71 -7.02 14.25 -3.62
CA GLY A 71 -8.31 13.63 -3.29
C GLY A 71 -9.47 14.60 -3.35
N PHE A 72 -10.65 14.14 -2.90
CA PHE A 72 -11.78 15.05 -2.67
C PHE A 72 -11.88 15.41 -1.18
N THR A 73 -12.19 16.66 -0.90
CA THR A 73 -12.59 17.12 0.43
C THR A 73 -14.00 16.62 0.78
N GLU A 74 -14.38 16.65 2.07
CA GLU A 74 -15.73 16.23 2.47
C GLU A 74 -16.81 17.13 1.84
N GLU A 75 -16.53 18.42 1.73
CA GLU A 75 -17.37 19.43 1.12
C GLU A 75 -17.61 19.14 -0.37
N GLU A 76 -16.56 18.81 -1.13
CA GLU A 76 -16.70 18.40 -2.54
C GLU A 76 -17.53 17.12 -2.68
N VAL A 77 -17.36 16.14 -1.79
CA VAL A 77 -18.18 14.92 -1.80
C VAL A 77 -19.65 15.23 -1.50
N LYS A 78 -19.92 16.10 -0.51
CA LYS A 78 -21.28 16.57 -0.20
C LYS A 78 -21.93 17.25 -1.41
N GLU A 79 -21.20 18.13 -2.08
CA GLU A 79 -21.68 18.83 -3.26
C GLU A 79 -21.97 17.86 -4.41
N MET A 80 -21.07 16.90 -4.67
CA MET A 80 -21.30 15.87 -5.68
C MET A 80 -22.55 15.02 -5.39
N ILE A 81 -22.77 14.62 -4.13
CA ILE A 81 -23.99 13.89 -3.75
C ILE A 81 -25.24 14.76 -4.02
N ALA A 82 -25.23 16.01 -3.59
CA ALA A 82 -26.35 16.94 -3.75
C ALA A 82 -26.68 17.18 -5.23
N ILE A 83 -25.67 17.31 -6.10
CA ILE A 83 -25.85 17.45 -7.55
C ILE A 83 -26.49 16.19 -8.16
N LEU A 84 -26.05 15.01 -7.72
CA LEU A 84 -26.53 13.73 -8.25
C LEU A 84 -27.94 13.38 -7.79
N ASN A 85 -28.25 13.67 -6.52
CA ASN A 85 -29.58 13.49 -5.94
C ASN A 85 -29.80 14.49 -4.78
N PRO A 86 -30.55 15.58 -5.02
CA PRO A 86 -30.86 16.58 -3.98
C PRO A 86 -31.61 16.04 -2.76
N GLU A 87 -32.35 14.93 -2.92
CA GLU A 87 -33.14 14.29 -1.86
C GLU A 87 -32.36 13.19 -1.13
N ALA A 88 -31.07 12.99 -1.46
CA ALA A 88 -30.25 11.99 -0.81
C ALA A 88 -30.03 12.31 0.67
N PRO A 89 -29.92 11.30 1.56
CA PRO A 89 -29.55 11.50 2.95
C PRO A 89 -28.05 11.81 3.06
N ILE A 90 -27.64 13.02 2.66
CA ILE A 90 -26.24 13.43 2.51
C ILE A 90 -25.42 13.11 3.75
N GLU A 91 -25.91 13.46 4.95
CA GLU A 91 -25.16 13.25 6.20
C GLU A 91 -24.97 11.76 6.53
N GLU A 92 -25.92 10.90 6.16
CA GLU A 92 -25.78 9.45 6.33
C GLU A 92 -24.76 8.88 5.35
N LEU A 93 -24.87 9.25 4.07
CA LEU A 93 -23.94 8.81 3.03
C LEU A 93 -22.52 9.27 3.35
N ILE A 94 -22.34 10.51 3.79
CA ILE A 94 -21.02 11.04 4.17
C ILE A 94 -20.45 10.31 5.37
N ARG A 95 -21.25 10.02 6.40
CA ARG A 95 -20.80 9.23 7.56
C ARG A 95 -20.21 7.90 7.12
N ASP A 96 -20.91 7.20 6.23
CA ASP A 96 -20.50 5.87 5.78
C ASP A 96 -19.34 5.93 4.78
N MET A 97 -19.39 6.86 3.81
CA MET A 97 -18.29 7.11 2.87
C MET A 97 -17.01 7.59 3.59
N ARG A 98 -17.12 8.29 4.72
CA ARG A 98 -15.97 8.68 5.53
C ARG A 98 -15.26 7.43 6.08
N TYR A 99 -16.02 6.45 6.55
CA TYR A 99 -15.48 5.18 7.04
C TYR A 99 -14.87 4.34 5.91
N TYR A 100 -15.50 4.33 4.74
CA TYR A 100 -15.04 3.52 3.61
C TYR A 100 -13.86 4.13 2.83
N TYR A 101 -13.88 5.44 2.60
CA TYR A 101 -13.07 6.07 1.55
C TYR A 101 -12.27 7.30 1.98
N ASN A 102 -12.60 7.94 3.11
CA ASN A 102 -11.83 9.06 3.66
C ASN A 102 -10.75 8.56 4.62
N GLY A 103 -9.69 9.33 4.80
CA GLY A 103 -8.64 9.04 5.76
C GLY A 103 -7.28 9.49 5.28
N TYR A 104 -7.14 9.92 4.03
CA TYR A 104 -5.86 10.20 3.41
C TYR A 104 -5.36 11.60 3.80
N HIS A 105 -4.21 11.63 4.44
CA HIS A 105 -3.41 12.79 4.75
C HIS A 105 -1.95 12.51 4.35
N PHE A 106 -1.39 13.44 3.56
CA PHE A 106 -0.05 13.31 2.97
C PHE A 106 0.91 14.34 3.55
N ALA A 107 0.43 15.56 3.79
CA ALA A 107 1.20 16.67 4.33
C ALA A 107 0.28 17.74 4.91
N GLY A 108 0.85 18.63 5.73
CA GLY A 108 0.13 19.74 6.33
C GLY A 108 -0.61 19.36 7.60
N ASN A 109 -1.86 19.83 7.70
CA ASN A 109 -2.69 19.67 8.88
C ASN A 109 -3.29 18.25 8.94
N PRO A 110 -3.00 17.42 9.95
CA PRO A 110 -3.53 16.06 10.05
C PRO A 110 -5.05 15.95 10.18
N ALA A 111 -5.72 17.07 10.48
CA ALA A 111 -7.18 17.16 10.50
C ALA A 111 -7.79 17.27 9.09
N GLU A 112 -7.00 17.73 8.12
CA GLU A 112 -7.41 17.88 6.73
C GLU A 112 -7.13 16.56 5.98
N ARG A 113 -8.21 15.78 5.80
CA ARG A 113 -8.17 14.48 5.16
C ARG A 113 -9.04 14.48 3.93
N VAL A 114 -8.55 13.79 2.90
CA VAL A 114 -9.25 13.65 1.63
C VAL A 114 -9.75 12.22 1.42
N TYR A 115 -10.80 12.13 0.61
CA TYR A 115 -11.36 10.90 0.09
C TYR A 115 -10.58 10.45 -1.15
N ASN A 116 -10.46 9.13 -1.32
CA ASN A 116 -9.97 8.55 -2.57
C ASN A 116 -10.96 8.86 -3.72
N PRO A 117 -10.56 9.60 -4.78
CA PRO A 117 -11.47 10.01 -5.85
C PRO A 117 -12.12 8.84 -6.59
N ASP A 118 -11.34 7.81 -6.91
CA ASP A 118 -11.80 6.67 -7.69
C ASP A 118 -12.90 5.90 -6.93
N MET A 119 -12.68 5.67 -5.62
CA MET A 119 -13.65 4.99 -4.77
C MET A 119 -14.94 5.82 -4.56
N VAL A 120 -14.81 7.14 -4.43
CA VAL A 120 -15.97 8.05 -4.36
C VAL A 120 -16.77 8.00 -5.65
N LEU A 121 -16.11 8.16 -6.80
CA LEU A 121 -16.77 8.16 -8.11
C LEU A 121 -17.43 6.81 -8.41
N TYR A 122 -16.81 5.70 -8.02
CA TYR A 122 -17.42 4.37 -8.08
C TYR A 122 -18.73 4.30 -7.29
N PHE A 123 -18.71 4.70 -6.02
CA PHE A 123 -19.88 4.69 -5.16
C PHE A 123 -20.99 5.58 -5.73
N LEU A 124 -20.66 6.82 -6.08
CA LEU A 124 -21.62 7.79 -6.60
C LEU A 124 -22.26 7.34 -7.92
N LYS A 125 -21.48 6.73 -8.82
CA LYS A 125 -22.00 6.17 -10.08
C LYS A 125 -23.00 5.03 -9.85
N HIS A 126 -22.76 4.18 -8.84
CA HIS A 126 -23.71 3.12 -8.46
C HIS A 126 -24.96 3.72 -7.81
N TYR A 127 -24.77 4.61 -6.83
CA TYR A 127 -25.83 5.24 -6.08
C TYR A 127 -26.78 6.04 -6.98
N GLN A 128 -26.25 6.77 -7.96
CA GLN A 128 -27.05 7.50 -8.95
C GLN A 128 -28.06 6.59 -9.68
N ARG A 129 -27.67 5.34 -9.99
CA ARG A 129 -28.50 4.40 -10.77
C ARG A 129 -29.47 3.60 -9.92
N HIS A 130 -29.06 3.21 -8.72
CA HIS A 130 -29.76 2.21 -7.91
C HIS A 130 -30.32 2.77 -6.61
N GLN A 131 -29.93 4.00 -6.22
CA GLN A 131 -30.34 4.66 -4.98
C GLN A 131 -30.10 3.81 -3.73
N ASN A 132 -29.07 2.97 -3.79
CA ASN A 132 -28.64 2.06 -2.73
C ASN A 132 -27.12 1.88 -2.79
N TYR A 133 -26.58 1.19 -1.78
CA TYR A 133 -25.14 0.99 -1.65
C TYR A 133 -24.71 -0.13 -2.59
N PRO A 134 -23.51 -0.05 -3.20
CA PRO A 134 -22.97 -1.18 -3.95
C PRO A 134 -22.75 -2.36 -3.00
N GLU A 135 -23.10 -3.58 -3.45
CA GLU A 135 -22.88 -4.81 -2.66
C GLU A 135 -21.39 -4.99 -2.34
N GLN A 136 -20.53 -4.60 -3.27
CA GLN A 136 -19.08 -4.54 -3.09
C GLN A 136 -18.67 -3.08 -2.96
N ILE A 137 -18.20 -2.70 -1.77
CA ILE A 137 -17.76 -1.32 -1.48
C ILE A 137 -16.52 -0.91 -2.30
N LEU A 138 -15.80 -1.87 -2.90
CA LEU A 138 -14.65 -1.63 -3.76
C LEU A 138 -14.95 -2.06 -5.19
N ASP A 139 -14.54 -1.25 -6.17
CA ASP A 139 -14.64 -1.62 -7.58
C ASP A 139 -13.77 -2.84 -7.90
N VAL A 140 -14.34 -3.83 -8.57
CA VAL A 140 -13.65 -5.02 -9.08
C VAL A 140 -12.55 -4.64 -10.10
N ASN A 141 -12.66 -3.49 -10.75
CA ASN A 141 -11.61 -2.99 -11.65
C ASN A 141 -10.33 -2.61 -10.89
N ILE A 142 -10.47 -2.10 -9.66
CA ILE A 142 -9.37 -1.87 -8.72
C ILE A 142 -8.88 -3.21 -8.14
N ALA A 143 -9.70 -4.28 -8.17
CA ALA A 143 -9.28 -5.60 -7.71
C ALA A 143 -8.09 -6.18 -8.52
N SER A 144 -7.92 -5.77 -9.79
CA SER A 144 -6.74 -6.13 -10.59
C SER A 144 -5.42 -5.61 -9.99
N ASP A 145 -5.48 -4.53 -9.19
CA ASP A 145 -4.34 -4.03 -8.43
C ASP A 145 -3.97 -4.95 -7.28
N TYR A 146 -4.86 -5.80 -6.76
CA TYR A 146 -4.48 -6.77 -5.72
C TYR A 146 -3.42 -7.76 -6.20
N GLY A 147 -3.47 -8.16 -7.47
CA GLY A 147 -2.44 -9.00 -8.06
C GLY A 147 -1.08 -8.30 -8.12
N LYS A 148 -1.07 -6.96 -8.21
CA LYS A 148 0.14 -6.13 -8.16
C LYS A 148 0.59 -5.90 -6.71
N ILE A 149 -0.35 -5.63 -5.80
CA ILE A 149 -0.13 -5.50 -4.35
C ILE A 149 0.52 -6.75 -3.78
N ARG A 150 0.03 -7.94 -4.13
CA ARG A 150 0.62 -9.21 -3.67
C ARG A 150 2.09 -9.33 -4.07
N ARG A 151 2.42 -8.90 -5.30
CA ARG A 151 3.82 -8.87 -5.77
C ARG A 151 4.63 -7.80 -5.06
N LEU A 152 4.01 -6.66 -4.75
CA LEU A 152 4.60 -5.58 -3.97
C LEU A 152 4.99 -6.05 -2.57
N PHE A 153 4.10 -6.76 -1.89
CA PHE A 153 4.35 -7.25 -0.52
C PHE A 153 5.41 -8.35 -0.51
N LYS A 154 5.53 -9.13 -1.60
CA LYS A 154 6.61 -10.10 -1.82
C LYS A 154 7.88 -9.47 -2.43
N LEU A 155 7.98 -8.14 -2.52
CA LEU A 155 9.11 -7.48 -3.19
C LEU A 155 10.40 -7.57 -2.36
N ARG A 156 11.48 -8.05 -2.98
CA ARG A 156 12.85 -8.18 -2.43
C ARG A 156 12.98 -9.05 -1.18
N ASN A 157 12.37 -8.67 -0.07
CA ASN A 157 12.50 -9.34 1.23
C ASN A 157 11.12 -9.71 1.83
N PRO A 158 10.46 -10.78 1.33
CA PRO A 158 9.09 -11.13 1.72
C PRO A 158 8.90 -11.38 3.21
N GLU A 159 9.90 -11.95 3.90
CA GLU A 159 9.80 -12.26 5.33
C GLU A 159 9.76 -10.98 6.17
N GLN A 160 10.69 -10.05 5.91
CA GLN A 160 10.72 -8.74 6.54
C GLN A 160 9.47 -7.92 6.22
N ASN A 161 9.08 -7.87 4.95
CA ASN A 161 7.86 -7.16 4.54
C ASN A 161 6.64 -7.73 5.25
N ASN A 162 6.53 -9.06 5.33
CA ASN A 162 5.44 -9.70 6.05
C ASN A 162 5.43 -9.22 7.50
N GLU A 163 6.55 -9.27 8.21
CA GLU A 163 6.68 -8.78 9.60
C GLU A 163 6.19 -7.33 9.76
N ILE A 164 6.59 -6.43 8.85
CA ILE A 164 6.13 -5.04 8.81
C ILE A 164 4.61 -4.96 8.64
N LEU A 165 4.05 -5.70 7.67
CA LEU A 165 2.60 -5.77 7.45
C LEU A 165 1.88 -6.32 8.69
N GLN A 166 2.46 -7.28 9.42
CA GLN A 166 1.87 -7.80 10.67
C GLN A 166 1.81 -6.70 11.72
N LYS A 167 2.90 -5.95 11.90
CA LYS A 167 2.97 -4.83 12.85
C LYS A 167 1.91 -3.78 12.53
N ILE A 168 1.77 -3.41 11.26
CA ILE A 168 0.75 -2.45 10.79
C ILE A 168 -0.66 -2.90 11.18
N VAL A 169 -1.01 -4.18 10.94
CA VAL A 169 -2.36 -4.65 11.26
C VAL A 169 -2.56 -4.82 12.77
N SER A 170 -1.58 -5.38 13.48
CA SER A 170 -1.68 -5.69 14.92
C SER A 170 -1.70 -4.45 15.80
N LEU A 171 -0.79 -3.52 15.54
CA LEU A 171 -0.59 -2.32 16.36
C LEU A 171 -1.44 -1.14 15.85
N GLY A 172 -1.99 -1.26 14.64
CA GLY A 172 -2.76 -0.22 13.98
C GLY A 172 -1.94 0.98 13.49
N ALA A 173 -0.64 1.03 13.79
CA ALA A 173 0.28 2.06 13.38
C ALA A 173 1.72 1.55 13.31
N ILE A 174 2.55 2.20 12.50
CA ILE A 174 4.00 2.00 12.45
C ILE A 174 4.70 3.35 12.26
N SER A 175 5.94 3.48 12.69
CA SER A 175 6.72 4.71 12.52
C SER A 175 7.95 4.45 11.65
N GLY A 176 8.29 5.40 10.79
CA GLY A 176 9.44 5.32 9.89
C GLY A 176 9.70 6.64 9.18
N ASN A 177 10.71 6.66 8.31
CA ASN A 177 11.00 7.81 7.45
C ASN A 177 10.32 7.67 6.09
N ILE A 178 10.11 8.80 5.42
CA ILE A 178 9.69 8.81 4.02
C ILE A 178 10.94 8.87 3.15
N THR A 179 11.20 7.79 2.43
CA THR A 179 12.10 7.76 1.29
C THR A 179 11.50 8.64 0.19
N ALA A 180 12.04 9.85 0.03
CA ALA A 180 11.61 10.77 -1.03
C ALA A 180 11.88 10.22 -2.43
N GLN A 181 12.90 9.36 -2.57
CA GLN A 181 13.46 8.90 -3.84
C GLN A 181 14.10 7.51 -3.71
N PHE A 182 13.56 6.52 -4.44
CA PHE A 182 14.06 5.11 -4.38
C PHE A 182 15.26 4.86 -5.29
N SER A 183 16.41 4.49 -4.71
CA SER A 183 17.61 4.07 -5.47
C SER A 183 17.61 2.57 -5.72
N PHE A 184 18.00 2.16 -6.93
CA PHE A 184 18.17 0.74 -7.27
C PHE A 184 19.54 0.17 -6.89
N GLU A 185 20.52 1.03 -6.64
CA GLU A 185 21.89 0.63 -6.31
C GLU A 185 22.02 0.28 -4.82
N LYS A 186 21.11 0.80 -3.98
CA LYS A 186 21.03 0.50 -2.55
C LYS A 186 20.19 -0.75 -2.26
N GLU A 187 20.43 -1.31 -1.09
CA GLU A 187 19.55 -2.31 -0.51
C GLU A 187 18.18 -1.67 -0.21
N PHE A 188 17.13 -2.48 -0.30
CA PHE A 188 15.76 -2.03 -0.07
C PHE A 188 15.44 -2.25 1.40
N GLU A 189 15.19 -1.16 2.11
CA GLU A 189 15.05 -1.16 3.56
C GLU A 189 13.57 -1.07 4.01
N GLU A 190 13.34 -1.14 5.32
CA GLU A 190 12.00 -1.02 5.91
C GLU A 190 11.35 0.33 5.58
N ASP A 191 12.08 1.43 5.69
CA ASP A 191 11.59 2.78 5.34
C ASP A 191 11.20 2.87 3.85
N ASP A 192 11.91 2.16 2.96
CA ASP A 192 11.54 2.09 1.55
C ASP A 192 10.21 1.36 1.34
N PHE A 193 10.02 0.25 2.04
CA PHE A 193 8.77 -0.49 1.99
C PHE A 193 7.60 0.35 2.52
N LEU A 194 7.77 1.01 3.67
CA LEU A 194 6.76 1.90 4.25
C LEU A 194 6.42 3.06 3.32
N SER A 195 7.44 3.67 2.72
CA SER A 195 7.27 4.76 1.75
C SER A 195 6.50 4.30 0.52
N LEU A 196 6.78 3.09 0.03
CA LEU A 196 6.06 2.52 -1.11
C LEU A 196 4.60 2.28 -0.78
N LEU A 197 4.30 1.76 0.41
CA LEU A 197 2.91 1.62 0.89
C LEU A 197 2.20 2.97 1.02
N PHE A 198 2.90 4.00 1.51
CA PHE A 198 2.38 5.36 1.62
C PHE A 198 2.05 5.96 0.24
N TYR A 199 3.01 5.94 -0.69
CA TYR A 199 2.86 6.48 -2.04
C TYR A 199 1.75 5.79 -2.85
N MET A 200 1.51 4.50 -2.58
CA MET A 200 0.42 3.74 -3.20
C MET A 200 -0.95 3.97 -2.51
N GLY A 201 -1.01 4.76 -1.43
CA GLY A 201 -2.24 5.01 -0.68
C GLY A 201 -2.68 3.84 0.21
N TYR A 202 -1.78 2.90 0.55
CA TYR A 202 -2.08 1.86 1.55
C TYR A 202 -1.82 2.32 2.97
N LEU A 203 -0.96 3.32 3.13
CA LEU A 203 -0.70 4.01 4.39
C LEU A 203 -0.91 5.51 4.21
N THR A 204 -1.17 6.17 5.33
CA THR A 204 -1.31 7.62 5.43
C THR A 204 -0.62 8.13 6.69
N ILE A 205 -0.19 9.38 6.68
CA ILE A 205 0.46 10.00 7.85
C ILE A 205 -0.62 10.40 8.85
N GLN A 206 -0.53 9.88 10.07
CA GLN A 206 -1.36 10.33 11.20
C GLN A 206 -0.69 11.48 11.98
N GLY A 207 0.64 11.54 11.96
CA GLY A 207 1.41 12.54 12.69
C GLY A 207 2.89 12.18 12.71
N GLU A 208 3.60 12.68 13.72
CA GLU A 208 5.03 12.47 13.88
C GLU A 208 5.35 12.11 15.34
N VAL A 209 6.29 11.18 15.53
CA VAL A 209 6.74 10.72 16.85
C VAL A 209 8.26 10.68 16.83
N VAL A 210 8.89 11.57 17.62
CA VAL A 210 10.36 11.66 17.75
C VAL A 210 11.06 11.81 16.38
N GLY A 211 10.53 12.67 15.51
CA GLY A 211 11.06 12.91 14.16
C GLY A 211 10.68 11.86 13.10
N LEU A 212 10.04 10.75 13.49
CA LEU A 212 9.57 9.72 12.57
C LEU A 212 8.10 9.94 12.21
N LYS A 213 7.74 9.74 10.93
CA LYS A 213 6.34 9.79 10.50
C LYS A 213 5.61 8.57 11.03
N LYS A 214 4.46 8.81 11.66
CA LYS A 214 3.55 7.77 12.14
C LYS A 214 2.54 7.45 11.04
N PHE A 215 2.63 6.25 10.49
CA PHE A 215 1.75 5.74 9.45
C PHE A 215 0.63 4.89 10.01
N VAL A 216 -0.56 5.02 9.40
CA VAL A 216 -1.75 4.21 9.70
C VAL A 216 -2.44 3.80 8.41
N VAL A 217 -3.31 2.79 8.49
CA VAL A 217 -4.22 2.44 7.38
C VAL A 217 -5.34 3.49 7.31
N PRO A 218 -5.61 4.12 6.14
CA PRO A 218 -6.48 5.29 6.05
C PRO A 218 -7.96 4.98 6.34
N ASN A 219 -8.47 3.86 5.83
CA ASN A 219 -9.90 3.56 5.85
C ASN A 219 -10.20 2.05 5.85
N TYR A 220 -11.49 1.72 5.95
CA TYR A 220 -11.93 0.33 5.98
C TYR A 220 -11.59 -0.44 4.71
N VAL A 221 -11.69 0.17 3.54
CA VAL A 221 -11.44 -0.50 2.25
C VAL A 221 -9.99 -0.95 2.16
N ILE A 222 -9.05 -0.07 2.51
CA ILE A 222 -7.64 -0.43 2.58
C ILE A 222 -7.40 -1.46 3.69
N ARG A 223 -8.03 -1.35 4.86
CA ARG A 223 -7.90 -2.37 5.92
C ARG A 223 -8.35 -3.75 5.45
N LYS A 224 -9.46 -3.83 4.72
CA LYS A 224 -9.96 -5.07 4.13
C LYS A 224 -8.96 -5.68 3.15
N LEU A 225 -8.27 -4.84 2.37
CA LEU A 225 -7.20 -5.26 1.47
C LEU A 225 -6.07 -6.03 2.19
N PHE A 226 -5.59 -5.50 3.33
CA PHE A 226 -4.58 -6.18 4.15
C PHE A 226 -5.11 -7.52 4.69
N ILE A 227 -6.35 -7.57 5.18
CA ILE A 227 -6.97 -8.80 5.68
C ILE A 227 -7.06 -9.85 4.57
N GLU A 228 -7.50 -9.48 3.37
CA GLU A 228 -7.59 -10.39 2.22
C GLU A 228 -6.22 -10.89 1.76
N TYR A 229 -5.18 -10.07 1.85
CA TYR A 229 -3.80 -10.49 1.59
C TYR A 229 -3.34 -11.56 2.58
N PHE A 230 -3.55 -11.32 3.88
CA PHE A 230 -3.18 -12.28 4.92
C PHE A 230 -3.99 -13.57 4.80
N ALA A 231 -5.29 -13.49 4.53
CA ALA A 231 -6.15 -14.64 4.24
C ALA A 231 -5.60 -15.49 3.09
N PHE A 232 -5.10 -14.83 2.05
CA PHE A 232 -4.48 -15.50 0.92
C PHE A 232 -3.17 -16.21 1.31
N LEU A 233 -2.29 -15.56 2.09
CA LEU A 233 -1.05 -16.19 2.55
C LEU A 233 -1.32 -17.49 3.32
N LEU A 234 -2.35 -17.52 4.18
CA LEU A 234 -2.73 -18.76 4.88
C LEU A 234 -3.14 -19.86 3.90
N ARG A 235 -3.97 -19.54 2.92
CA ARG A 235 -4.40 -20.52 1.91
C ARG A 235 -3.24 -21.03 1.06
N GLU A 236 -2.23 -20.20 0.82
CA GLU A 236 -1.01 -20.58 0.08
C GLU A 236 -0.11 -21.51 0.92
N GLN A 237 -0.08 -21.31 2.25
CA GLN A 237 0.62 -22.20 3.20
C GLN A 237 -0.13 -23.53 3.46
N GLU A 238 -1.46 -23.56 3.28
CA GLU A 238 -2.36 -24.71 3.50
C GLU A 238 -2.34 -25.76 2.35
N GLN A 239 -1.19 -26.04 1.73
CA GLN A 239 -0.98 -27.37 1.12
C GLN A 239 -0.87 -28.50 2.17
N ILE A 240 -1.13 -28.19 3.45
CA ILE A 240 -1.23 -29.11 4.57
C ILE A 240 -2.67 -29.01 5.10
N PRO A 241 -3.39 -30.13 5.29
CA PRO A 241 -4.81 -30.12 5.62
C PRO A 241 -5.02 -29.70 7.09
N TYR A 242 -5.27 -28.41 7.35
CA TYR A 242 -5.77 -27.94 8.65
C TYR A 242 -7.17 -27.35 8.51
N LYS A 243 -7.93 -27.39 9.61
CA LYS A 243 -9.38 -27.17 9.62
C LYS A 243 -9.72 -25.75 9.16
N ALA A 244 -10.41 -25.63 8.03
CA ALA A 244 -10.93 -24.38 7.48
C ALA A 244 -11.71 -23.49 8.49
N SER A 245 -12.18 -24.06 9.61
CA SER A 245 -12.81 -23.34 10.72
C SER A 245 -11.86 -22.43 11.48
N GLU A 246 -10.63 -22.85 11.77
CA GLU A 246 -9.67 -22.05 12.57
C GLU A 246 -9.16 -20.84 11.77
N VAL A 247 -8.90 -21.01 10.48
CA VAL A 247 -8.56 -19.92 9.55
C VAL A 247 -9.72 -18.93 9.44
N LYS A 248 -10.96 -19.42 9.38
CA LYS A 248 -12.16 -18.57 9.30
C LYS A 248 -12.34 -17.76 10.59
N GLU A 249 -12.14 -18.36 11.76
CA GLU A 249 -12.22 -17.67 13.05
C GLU A 249 -11.12 -16.61 13.21
N ALA A 250 -9.88 -16.94 12.85
CA ALA A 250 -8.77 -15.98 12.87
C ALA A 250 -9.01 -14.79 11.92
N LEU A 251 -9.61 -15.02 10.75
CA LEU A 251 -9.99 -13.95 9.82
C LEU A 251 -11.14 -13.09 10.33
N ILE A 252 -12.12 -13.69 11.01
CA ILE A 252 -13.22 -12.95 11.65
C ILE A 252 -12.67 -12.07 12.78
N GLU A 253 -11.80 -12.59 13.64
CA GLU A 253 -11.21 -11.83 14.74
C GLU A 253 -10.34 -10.68 14.23
N MET A 254 -9.54 -10.92 13.19
CA MET A 254 -8.75 -9.89 12.52
C MET A 254 -9.63 -8.81 11.87
N ALA A 255 -10.73 -9.20 11.23
CA ALA A 255 -11.65 -8.27 10.58
C ALA A 255 -12.45 -7.42 11.58
N MET A 256 -12.83 -8.00 12.73
CA MET A 256 -13.66 -7.32 13.73
C MET A 256 -12.84 -6.52 14.75
N GLN A 257 -11.68 -7.04 15.17
CA GLN A 257 -10.92 -6.50 16.30
C GLN A 257 -9.55 -5.96 15.90
N GLY A 258 -9.12 -6.17 14.65
CA GLY A 258 -7.78 -5.82 14.20
C GLY A 258 -6.67 -6.63 14.89
N ASN A 259 -7.00 -7.75 15.53
CA ASN A 259 -6.05 -8.62 16.21
C ASN A 259 -5.63 -9.79 15.30
N PRO A 260 -4.41 -9.80 14.76
CA PRO A 260 -3.92 -10.91 13.96
C PRO A 260 -3.12 -11.93 14.81
N ALA A 261 -3.06 -11.81 16.14
CA ALA A 261 -2.37 -12.80 16.97
C ALA A 261 -2.90 -14.25 16.81
N PRO A 262 -4.22 -14.49 16.68
CA PRO A 262 -4.75 -15.82 16.38
C PRO A 262 -4.27 -16.34 15.02
N PHE A 263 -4.18 -15.45 14.02
CA PHE A 263 -3.69 -15.72 12.67
C PHE A 263 -2.22 -16.23 12.68
N PHE A 264 -1.36 -15.58 13.46
CA PHE A 264 0.06 -15.99 13.53
C PHE A 264 0.30 -17.23 14.41
N LYS A 265 -0.56 -17.48 15.40
CA LYS A 265 -0.52 -18.73 16.18
C LYS A 265 -0.87 -19.95 15.33
N SER A 266 -1.79 -19.83 14.36
CA SER A 266 -2.09 -20.90 13.40
C SER A 266 -0.94 -21.16 12.43
N SER A 267 -0.27 -20.12 11.92
CA SER A 267 0.84 -20.28 10.97
C SER A 267 2.13 -20.82 11.63
N ALA A 268 2.42 -20.44 12.88
CA ALA A 268 3.61 -20.92 13.61
C ALA A 268 3.59 -22.42 13.93
N LYS A 269 2.40 -23.02 14.12
CA LYS A 269 2.24 -24.47 14.31
C LYS A 269 2.62 -25.26 13.06
N SER A 270 2.51 -24.69 11.86
CA SER A 270 2.88 -25.33 10.59
C SER A 270 4.41 -25.43 10.40
N CYS A 271 5.17 -24.39 10.79
CA CYS A 271 6.64 -24.43 10.76
C CYS A 271 7.25 -25.46 11.72
N ALA A 272 6.55 -25.88 12.77
CA ALA A 272 7.03 -26.87 13.72
C ALA A 272 6.86 -28.33 13.26
N ILE A 273 6.19 -28.59 12.11
CA ILE A 273 5.90 -29.94 11.60
C ILE A 273 6.63 -30.20 10.27
N SER A 274 7.89 -29.76 10.19
CA SER A 274 8.84 -30.20 9.16
C SER A 274 10.12 -30.73 9.83
N PRO A 275 10.16 -31.98 10.29
CA PRO A 275 11.41 -32.70 10.43
C PRO A 275 11.71 -33.37 9.08
N THR A 276 12.56 -32.73 8.29
CA THR A 276 13.29 -33.40 7.21
C THR A 276 13.91 -34.68 7.76
N GLY A 277 13.52 -35.81 7.17
CA GLY A 277 14.12 -37.11 7.46
C GLY A 277 15.59 -37.11 7.11
N ILE A 278 16.46 -37.13 8.13
CA ILE A 278 17.74 -37.80 8.10
C ILE A 278 17.88 -38.52 9.45
N THR A 279 17.65 -39.82 9.41
CA THR A 279 17.97 -40.78 10.48
C THR A 279 19.49 -40.82 10.64
N ALA A 280 20.03 -40.15 11.67
CA ALA A 280 21.38 -40.41 12.14
C ALA A 280 21.30 -41.54 13.17
N THR A 281 21.65 -42.74 12.72
CA THR A 281 21.83 -43.96 13.50
C THR A 281 22.89 -43.74 14.58
N LEU A 282 22.49 -43.52 15.82
CA LEU A 282 23.36 -43.69 16.98
C LEU A 282 23.32 -45.16 17.41
N THR A 283 24.25 -45.94 16.85
CA THR A 283 24.59 -47.27 17.35
C THR A 283 25.07 -47.17 18.80
N LYS A 284 24.30 -47.76 19.72
CA LYS A 284 24.78 -48.18 21.03
C LYS A 284 25.92 -49.17 20.83
N ASN A 285 27.15 -48.77 21.14
CA ASN A 285 28.21 -49.71 21.50
C ASN A 285 28.29 -49.76 23.02
N THR A 286 27.74 -50.83 23.57
CA THR A 286 28.04 -51.32 24.91
C THR A 286 29.36 -52.08 24.87
N SER A 287 30.38 -51.63 25.60
CA SER A 287 31.37 -52.50 26.22
C SER A 287 32.23 -51.77 27.25
N ASN A 288 32.42 -52.45 28.39
CA ASN A 288 33.33 -52.22 29.53
C ASN A 288 32.86 -51.13 30.51
N SER A 289 32.51 -51.42 31.77
CA SER A 289 32.86 -52.53 32.68
C SER A 289 31.85 -52.64 33.81
#